data_AF-A0A2N2DH06-F1
#
_entry.id   AF-A0A2N2DH06-F1
#
_cell.length_a   1.000
_cell.length_b   1.000
_cell.length_c   1.000
_cell.angle_alpha   90.00
_cell.angle_beta   90.00
_cell.angle_gamma   90.00
#
_symmetry.space_group_name_H-M   'P 1'
#
loop_
_entity.id
_entity.type
_entity.pdbx_description
1 polymer ?
#
loop_
_entity_poly.entity_id
_entity_poly.type
_entity_poly.pdbx_seq_one_letter_code
_entity_poly.pdbx_strand_id
1 'polypeptide(L)' 'LDRKVLNQLLVIIRPAFLQIMEGKELNACERDICRATLIREKLQGHHIH' A
#
# COMPACT_ATOMS: atom_id res chain seq x y z
N LEU A 1 -6.92 8.87 11.94
CA LEU A 1 -6.95 8.14 10.66
C LEU A 1 -8.31 7.49 10.51
N ASP A 2 -9.01 7.73 9.40
CA ASP A 2 -10.32 7.12 9.14
C ASP A 2 -10.18 5.58 9.06
N ARG A 3 -11.07 4.85 9.77
CA ARG A 3 -11.12 3.38 9.77
C ARG A 3 -11.26 2.80 8.37
N LYS A 4 -11.99 3.46 7.49
CA LYS A 4 -12.16 3.03 6.09
C LYS A 4 -10.82 3.03 5.36
N VAL A 5 -9.99 4.03 5.61
CA VAL A 5 -8.65 4.19 5.01
C VAL A 5 -7.72 3.11 5.53
N LEU A 6 -7.74 2.87 6.84
CA LEU A 6 -6.95 1.79 7.43
C LEU A 6 -7.33 0.43 6.86
N ASN A 7 -8.62 0.13 6.75
CA ASN A 7 -9.09 -1.14 6.19
C ASN A 7 -8.67 -1.33 4.73
N GLN A 8 -8.79 -0.28 3.92
CA GLN A 8 -8.31 -0.31 2.53
C GLN A 8 -6.80 -0.51 2.47
N LEU A 9 -6.05 0.20 3.32
CA LEU A 9 -4.60 0.13 3.38
C LEU A 9 -4.13 -1.29 3.73
N LEU A 10 -4.74 -1.93 4.73
CA LEU A 10 -4.44 -3.30 5.13
C LEU A 10 -4.67 -4.31 4.00
N VAL A 11 -5.64 -4.06 3.13
CA VAL A 11 -5.93 -4.92 1.97
C VAL A 11 -4.87 -4.78 0.89
N ILE A 12 -4.50 -3.54 0.53
CA ILE A 12 -3.60 -3.26 -0.60
C ILE A 12 -2.13 -3.57 -0.31
N ILE A 13 -1.68 -3.48 0.95
CA ILE A 13 -0.27 -3.75 1.31
C ILE A 13 0.07 -5.25 1.43
N ARG A 14 -0.91 -6.13 1.20
CA ARG A 14 -0.70 -7.58 1.28
C ARG A 14 0.20 -8.06 0.13
N PRO A 15 1.09 -9.03 0.36
CA PRO A 15 2.07 -9.47 -0.65
C PRO A 15 1.45 -9.82 -2.01
N ALA A 16 0.38 -10.64 -2.02
CA ALA A 16 -0.28 -11.05 -3.25
C ALA A 16 -0.90 -9.86 -4.01
N PHE A 17 -1.46 -8.89 -3.30
CA PHE A 17 -2.05 -7.71 -3.92
C PHE A 17 -0.98 -6.83 -4.57
N LEU A 18 0.16 -6.64 -3.90
CA LEU A 18 1.31 -5.91 -4.44
C LEU A 18 1.83 -6.55 -5.73
N GLN A 19 1.96 -7.88 -5.76
CA GLN A 19 2.44 -8.59 -6.96
C GLN A 19 1.45 -8.51 -8.12
N ILE A 20 0.15 -8.62 -7.85
CA ILE A 20 -0.89 -8.45 -8.88
C ILE A 20 -0.85 -7.02 -9.45
N MET A 21 -0.70 -6.02 -8.59
CA MET A 21 -0.66 -4.61 -8.99
C MET A 21 0.57 -4.27 -9.84
N GLU A 22 1.74 -4.81 -9.48
CA GLU A 22 2.98 -4.61 -10.25
C GLU A 22 3.07 -5.52 -11.50
N GLY A 23 2.17 -6.50 -11.62
CA GLY A 23 2.16 -7.45 -12.75
C GLY A 23 3.36 -8.40 -12.78
N LYS A 24 4.11 -8.51 -11.67
CA LYS A 24 5.28 -9.38 -11.54
C LYS A 24 5.44 -9.88 -10.10
N GLU A 25 6.21 -10.95 -9.94
CA GLU A 25 6.68 -11.33 -8.61
C GLU A 25 7.62 -10.26 -8.06
N LEU A 26 7.49 -9.98 -6.77
CA LEU A 26 8.29 -8.98 -6.07
C LEU A 26 9.10 -9.68 -4.99
N ASN A 27 10.40 -9.41 -4.96
CA ASN A 27 11.23 -9.85 -3.86
C ASN A 27 10.91 -9.08 -2.56
N ALA A 28 11.52 -9.48 -1.44
CA ALA A 28 11.24 -8.86 -0.14
C ALA A 28 11.48 -7.34 -0.11
N CYS A 29 12.59 -6.89 -0.70
CA CYS A 29 12.96 -5.48 -0.75
C CYS A 29 11.99 -4.67 -1.64
N GLU A 30 11.69 -5.18 -2.84
CA GLU A 30 10.72 -4.55 -3.74
C GLU A 30 9.34 -4.40 -3.08
N ARG A 31 8.85 -5.44 -2.37
CA ARG A 31 7.57 -5.37 -1.64
C ARG A 31 7.58 -4.31 -0.56
N ASP A 32 8.66 -4.19 0.18
CA ASP A 32 8.76 -3.21 1.27
C ASP A 32 8.80 -1.78 0.72
N ILE A 33 9.48 -1.56 -0.41
CA ILE A 33 9.46 -0.28 -1.14
C ILE A 33 8.05 0.05 -1.62
N CYS A 34 7.38 -0.86 -2.35
CA CYS A 34 6.01 -0.66 -2.84
C CYS A 34 5.03 -0.40 -1.68
N ARG A 35 5.13 -1.19 -0.59
CA ARG A 35 4.32 -0.99 0.61
C ARG A 35 4.49 0.41 1.18
N ALA A 36 5.73 0.85 1.36
CA ALA A 36 6.02 2.16 1.95
C ALA A 36 5.53 3.30 1.05
N THR A 37 5.65 3.16 -0.27
CA THR A 37 5.14 4.13 -1.25
C THR A 37 3.62 4.27 -1.16
N LEU A 38 2.88 3.15 -1.23
CA LEU A 38 1.42 3.16 -1.13
C LEU A 38 0.91 3.71 0.21
N ILE A 39 1.59 3.38 1.32
CA ILE A 39 1.26 3.92 2.64
C ILE A 39 1.41 5.44 2.63
N ARG A 40 2.54 5.97 2.14
CA ARG A 40 2.76 7.42 2.08
C ARG A 40 1.72 8.10 1.22
N GLU A 41 1.46 7.60 0.01
CA GLU A 41 0.47 8.19 -0.91
C GLU A 41 -0.94 8.24 -0.30
N LYS A 42 -1.38 7.14 0.32
CA LYS A 42 -2.71 7.06 0.94
C LYS A 42 -2.87 7.94 2.18
N LEU A 43 -1.81 8.10 2.97
CA LEU A 43 -1.83 8.93 4.17
C LEU A 43 -1.63 10.41 3.85
N GLN A 44 -0.82 10.75 2.84
CA GLN A 44 -0.65 12.13 2.36
C GLN A 44 -1.93 12.67 1.73
N GLY A 45 -2.67 11.84 0.97
CA GLY A 45 -3.99 12.20 0.45
C GLY A 45 -5.07 12.41 1.53
N HIS A 46 -4.82 11.99 2.78
CA HIS A 46 -5.70 12.21 3.93
C HIS A 46 -5.26 13.38 4.83
N HIS A 47 -4.18 14.09 4.48
CA HIS A 47 -3.64 15.22 5.26
C HIS A 47 -4.13 16.60 4.79
N ILE A 48 -5.19 16.63 3.97
CA ILE A 48 -5.85 17.85 3.51
C ILE A 48 -7.35 17.69 3.78
N HIS A 49 -7.86 18.57 4.64
CA HIS A 49 -9.20 18.69 5.25
C HIS A 49 -9.33 18.17 6.68
#